data_AF-F3B5H9-F1
#
_entry.id   AF-F3B5H9-F1
#
_cell.length_a   1.000
_cell.length_b   1.000
_cell.length_c   1.000
_cell.angle_alpha   90.00
_cell.angle_beta   90.00
_cell.angle_gamma   90.00
#
_symmetry.space_group_name_H-M   'P 1'
#
loop_
_entity.id
_entity.type
_entity.pdbx_description
1 polymer ?
#
loop_
_entity_poly.entity_id
_entity_poly.type
_entity_poly.pdbx_seq_one_letter_code
_entity_poly.pdbx_strand_id
1 'polypeptide(L)'
;MNKRCLIDILGITMAILCAIITGIFGRAWNGGYIFYMFSFLFSGSLIYFLIKDFSLKREKIQDTFLSELVLLSEENTVIRSWSILGKNSVVIGKKNSEEDIDIDLCDTAFGGTVSDIHAVLNYVEGLWYIEDMQSKNGTQIKGFLEDKLYNIRDGQSRLVKNDYIFIGLNKLQIR
;
A
#
# COMPACT_ATOMS: atom_id res chain seq x y z
N MET A 1 -17.12 4.22 -12.76
CA MET A 1 -16.59 2.92 -13.25
C MET A 1 -15.20 3.16 -13.82
N ASN A 2 -14.16 2.50 -13.29
CA ASN A 2 -12.77 2.77 -13.66
C ASN A 2 -12.51 2.35 -15.12
N LYS A 3 -11.77 3.13 -15.91
CA LYS A 3 -11.60 2.87 -17.36
C LYS A 3 -11.04 1.48 -17.67
N ARG A 4 -10.25 0.91 -16.76
CA ARG A 4 -9.70 -0.46 -16.85
C ARG A 4 -10.78 -1.53 -16.71
N CYS A 5 -11.64 -1.40 -15.70
CA CYS A 5 -12.76 -2.32 -15.47
C CYS A 5 -13.72 -2.37 -16.69
N LEU A 6 -13.90 -1.25 -17.38
CA LEU A 6 -14.72 -1.20 -18.60
C LEU A 6 -14.09 -2.00 -19.75
N ILE A 7 -12.76 -1.98 -19.89
CA ILE A 7 -12.03 -2.76 -20.90
C ILE A 7 -12.10 -4.25 -20.58
N ASP A 8 -11.97 -4.63 -19.31
CA ASP A 8 -12.04 -6.03 -18.88
C ASP A 8 -13.45 -6.62 -19.14
N ILE A 9 -14.50 -5.86 -18.83
CA ILE A 9 -15.90 -6.26 -19.11
C ILE A 9 -16.14 -6.42 -20.61
N LEU A 10 -15.63 -5.49 -21.43
CA LEU A 10 -15.72 -5.59 -22.89
C LEU A 10 -14.96 -6.81 -23.45
N GLY A 11 -13.81 -7.15 -22.89
CA GLY A 11 -13.05 -8.33 -23.28
C GLY A 11 -13.82 -9.64 -23.01
N ILE A 12 -14.45 -9.74 -21.84
CA ILE A 12 -15.23 -10.92 -21.43
C ILE A 12 -16.47 -11.07 -22.33
N THR A 13 -17.20 -9.99 -22.62
CA THR A 13 -18.40 -10.07 -23.47
C THR A 13 -18.07 -10.49 -24.91
N MET A 14 -16.95 -10.01 -25.46
CA MET A 14 -16.47 -10.39 -26.78
C MET A 14 -16.05 -11.87 -26.87
N ALA A 15 -15.44 -12.41 -25.82
CA ALA A 15 -15.07 -13.82 -25.75
C ALA A 15 -16.30 -14.75 -25.74
N ILE A 16 -17.35 -14.37 -24.99
CA ILE A 16 -18.62 -15.10 -24.94
C ILE A 16 -19.30 -15.10 -26.31
N LEU A 17 -19.35 -13.95 -26.99
CA LEU A 17 -19.89 -13.83 -28.35
C LEU A 17 -19.16 -14.73 -29.36
N CYS A 18 -17.82 -14.76 -29.31
CA CYS A 18 -17.03 -15.66 -30.18
C CYS A 18 -17.32 -17.14 -29.91
N ALA A 19 -17.47 -17.56 -28.65
CA ALA A 19 -17.80 -18.94 -28.31
C ALA A 19 -19.20 -19.35 -28.82
N ILE A 20 -20.19 -18.47 -28.69
CA ILE A 20 -21.56 -18.69 -29.20
C ILE A 20 -21.55 -18.84 -30.73
N ILE A 21 -20.87 -17.94 -31.45
CA ILE A 21 -20.77 -17.98 -32.91
C ILE A 21 -20.09 -19.28 -33.37
N THR A 22 -19.00 -19.68 -32.70
CA THR A 22 -18.29 -20.93 -33.00
C THR A 22 -19.16 -22.16 -32.78
N GLY A 23 -19.98 -22.17 -31.71
CA GLY A 23 -20.88 -23.28 -31.39
C GLY A 23 -22.03 -23.45 -32.39
N ILE A 24 -22.59 -22.33 -32.87
CA ILE A 24 -23.73 -22.35 -33.82
C ILE A 24 -23.25 -22.66 -35.24
N PHE A 25 -22.20 -21.99 -35.71
CA PHE A 25 -21.79 -22.05 -37.13
C PHE A 25 -20.66 -23.04 -37.42
N GLY A 26 -19.87 -23.43 -36.40
CA GLY A 26 -18.71 -24.31 -36.59
C GLY A 26 -19.06 -25.73 -37.03
N ARG A 27 -20.27 -26.22 -36.71
CA ARG A 27 -20.73 -27.56 -37.12
C ARG A 27 -21.36 -27.63 -38.52
N ALA A 28 -21.77 -26.49 -39.07
CA ALA A 28 -22.58 -26.45 -40.30
C ALA A 28 -21.75 -26.28 -41.59
N TRP A 29 -20.48 -25.88 -41.48
CA TRP A 29 -19.63 -25.58 -42.65
C TRP A 29 -18.49 -26.60 -42.84
N ASN A 30 -18.33 -27.08 -44.08
CA ASN A 30 -17.14 -27.81 -44.54
C ASN A 30 -15.92 -26.86 -44.51
N GLY A 31 -15.29 -26.74 -43.34
CA GLY A 31 -14.29 -25.70 -43.04
C GLY A 31 -14.27 -25.21 -41.58
N GLY A 32 -15.11 -25.77 -40.70
CA GLY A 32 -15.26 -25.37 -39.29
C GLY A 32 -13.97 -25.34 -38.46
N TYR A 33 -12.91 -26.03 -38.88
CA TYR A 33 -11.60 -26.03 -38.21
C TYR A 33 -10.97 -24.63 -38.09
N ILE A 34 -11.26 -23.72 -39.03
CA ILE A 34 -10.78 -22.33 -38.99
C ILE A 34 -11.36 -21.59 -37.76
N PHE A 35 -12.65 -21.80 -37.47
CA PHE A 35 -13.30 -21.17 -36.31
C PHE A 35 -12.76 -21.70 -34.98
N TYR A 36 -12.45 -23.00 -34.90
CA TYR A 36 -11.81 -23.57 -33.72
C TYR A 36 -10.40 -23.02 -33.48
N MET A 37 -9.62 -22.76 -34.55
CA MET A 37 -8.29 -22.15 -34.44
C MET A 37 -8.35 -20.71 -33.92
N PHE A 38 -9.27 -19.89 -34.42
CA PHE A 38 -9.48 -18.54 -33.88
C PHE A 38 -9.95 -18.59 -32.42
N SER A 39 -10.89 -19.47 -32.08
CA SER A 39 -11.34 -19.64 -30.69
C SER A 39 -10.20 -20.00 -29.75
N PHE A 40 -9.29 -20.91 -30.15
CA PHE A 40 -8.10 -21.27 -29.38
C PHE A 40 -7.17 -20.06 -29.16
N LEU A 41 -6.86 -19.31 -30.22
CA LEU A 41 -6.00 -18.12 -30.14
C LEU A 41 -6.59 -17.02 -29.25
N PHE A 42 -7.89 -16.76 -29.37
CA PHE A 42 -8.59 -15.79 -28.50
C PHE A 42 -8.63 -16.24 -27.04
N SER A 43 -8.87 -17.52 -26.78
CA SER A 43 -8.86 -18.06 -25.42
C SER A 43 -7.47 -17.97 -24.78
N GLY A 44 -6.41 -18.27 -25.53
CA GLY A 44 -5.03 -18.15 -25.06
C GLY A 44 -4.64 -16.70 -24.76
N SER A 45 -5.06 -15.75 -25.61
CA SER A 45 -4.86 -14.32 -25.38
C SER A 45 -5.57 -13.85 -24.11
N LEU A 46 -6.83 -14.24 -23.90
CA LEU A 46 -7.59 -13.90 -22.70
C LEU A 46 -6.93 -14.45 -21.43
N ILE A 47 -6.50 -15.72 -21.47
CA ILE A 47 -5.76 -16.35 -20.36
C ILE A 47 -4.46 -15.60 -20.07
N TYR A 48 -3.69 -15.25 -21.10
CA TYR A 48 -2.47 -14.46 -20.96
C TYR A 48 -2.74 -13.09 -20.30
N PHE A 49 -3.80 -12.38 -20.72
CA PHE A 49 -4.18 -11.10 -20.11
C PHE A 49 -4.63 -11.25 -18.65
N LEU A 50 -5.40 -12.28 -18.31
CA LEU A 50 -5.81 -12.58 -16.94
C LEU A 50 -4.60 -12.87 -16.04
N ILE A 51 -3.64 -13.66 -16.52
CA ILE A 51 -2.40 -13.96 -15.79
C ILE A 51 -1.58 -12.67 -15.59
N LYS A 52 -1.44 -11.86 -16.64
CA LYS A 52 -0.69 -10.60 -16.60
C LYS A 52 -1.31 -9.60 -15.64
N ASP A 53 -2.63 -9.42 -15.66
CA ASP A 53 -3.33 -8.50 -14.77
C ASP A 53 -3.23 -8.96 -13.30
N PHE A 54 -3.37 -10.27 -13.04
CA PHE A 54 -3.16 -10.83 -11.71
C PHE A 54 -1.72 -10.65 -11.22
N SER A 55 -0.73 -10.83 -12.09
CA SER A 55 0.69 -10.61 -11.77
C SER A 55 0.96 -9.15 -11.43
N LEU A 56 0.45 -8.21 -12.24
CA LEU A 56 0.59 -6.76 -11.98
C LEU A 56 -0.09 -6.34 -10.68
N LYS A 57 -1.27 -6.90 -10.38
CA LYS A 57 -1.96 -6.65 -9.10
C LYS A 57 -1.12 -7.17 -7.92
N ARG A 58 -0.54 -8.37 -8.04
CA ARG A 58 0.31 -8.96 -6.99
C ARG A 58 1.59 -8.15 -6.76
N GLU A 59 2.29 -7.78 -7.83
CA GLU A 59 3.51 -6.96 -7.78
C GLU A 59 3.24 -5.59 -7.15
N LYS A 60 2.13 -4.94 -7.54
CA LYS A 60 1.69 -3.68 -6.93
C LYS A 60 1.37 -3.83 -5.43
N ILE A 61 0.73 -4.92 -5.01
CA ILE A 61 0.44 -5.18 -3.59
C ILE A 61 1.74 -5.36 -2.80
N GLN A 62 2.67 -6.15 -3.34
CA GLN A 62 3.92 -6.48 -2.67
C GLN A 62 4.83 -5.26 -2.52
N ASP A 63 4.87 -4.37 -3.51
CA ASP A 63 5.70 -3.17 -3.42
C ASP A 63 5.10 -2.09 -2.50
N THR A 64 3.80 -2.18 -2.18
CA THR A 64 3.11 -1.26 -1.25
C THR A 64 3.03 -1.74 0.19
N PHE A 65 3.49 -2.96 0.49
CA PHE A 65 3.31 -3.51 1.84
C PHE A 65 4.27 -2.86 2.84
N LEU A 66 3.72 -2.10 3.78
CA LEU A 66 4.46 -1.46 4.87
C LEU A 66 4.62 -2.47 6.02
N SER A 67 5.87 -2.74 6.37
CA SER A 67 6.30 -3.81 7.25
C SER A 67 6.98 -3.30 8.52
N GLU A 68 7.67 -2.16 8.46
CA GLU A 68 8.42 -1.63 9.59
C GLU A 68 8.45 -0.11 9.67
N LEU A 69 8.67 0.38 10.89
CA LEU A 69 9.13 1.74 11.17
C LEU A 69 10.59 1.70 11.58
N VAL A 70 11.39 2.60 11.03
CA VAL A 70 12.83 2.64 11.24
C VAL A 70 13.27 4.00 11.75
N LEU A 71 13.91 4.04 12.92
CA LEU A 71 14.56 5.24 13.46
C LEU A 71 15.88 5.49 12.74
N LEU A 72 16.05 6.71 12.27
CA LEU A 72 17.23 7.16 11.54
C LEU A 72 18.05 8.14 12.37
N SER A 73 19.38 8.10 12.18
CA SER A 73 20.29 9.14 12.64
C SER A 73 20.22 10.39 11.75
N GLU A 74 20.92 11.45 12.14
CA GLU A 74 21.08 12.66 11.33
C GLU A 74 21.73 12.37 9.98
N GLU A 75 22.65 11.40 9.93
CA GLU A 75 23.32 10.91 8.71
C GLU A 75 22.49 9.88 7.93
N ASN A 76 21.21 9.69 8.26
CA ASN A 76 20.31 8.69 7.66
C ASN A 76 20.74 7.23 7.86
N THR A 77 21.51 6.93 8.91
CA THR A 77 21.83 5.55 9.28
C THR A 77 20.72 4.96 10.14
N VAL A 78 20.48 3.64 10.04
CA VAL A 78 19.46 2.96 10.83
C VAL A 78 19.95 2.75 12.26
N ILE A 79 19.23 3.32 13.23
CA ILE A 79 19.52 3.15 14.67
C ILE A 79 18.71 1.99 15.24
N ARG A 80 17.42 1.91 14.92
CA ARG A 80 16.48 0.90 15.45
C ARG A 80 15.33 0.69 14.48
N SER A 81 14.72 -0.49 14.48
CA SER A 81 13.48 -0.75 13.73
C SER A 81 12.45 -1.47 14.58
N TRP A 82 11.17 -1.30 14.22
CA TRP A 82 10.03 -1.96 14.80
C TRP A 82 9.13 -2.52 13.70
N SER A 83 8.74 -3.78 13.83
CA SER A 83 7.77 -4.40 12.93
C SER A 83 6.37 -3.85 13.20
N ILE A 84 5.70 -3.40 12.14
CA ILE A 84 4.27 -3.03 12.14
C ILE A 84 3.43 -4.08 11.40
N LEU A 85 4.06 -5.14 10.89
CA LEU A 85 3.39 -6.23 10.19
C LEU A 85 2.37 -6.94 11.10
N GLY A 86 1.14 -7.06 10.62
CA GLY A 86 0.06 -7.73 11.34
C GLY A 86 -0.54 -6.91 12.49
N LYS A 87 -0.08 -5.67 12.71
CA LYS A 87 -0.69 -4.75 13.67
C LYS A 87 -1.78 -3.92 12.99
N ASN A 88 -2.85 -3.63 13.74
CA ASN A 88 -3.92 -2.72 13.30
C ASN A 88 -3.72 -1.28 13.79
N SER A 89 -2.96 -1.12 14.88
CA SER A 89 -2.62 0.17 15.46
C SER A 89 -1.24 0.09 16.10
N VAL A 90 -0.53 1.21 16.16
CA VAL A 90 0.80 1.33 16.79
C VAL A 90 0.88 2.68 17.51
N VAL A 91 1.10 2.65 18.82
CA VAL A 91 1.27 3.86 19.64
C VAL A 91 2.74 4.24 19.73
N ILE A 92 3.06 5.50 19.42
CA ILE A 92 4.41 6.06 19.45
C ILE A 92 4.49 7.10 20.56
N GLY A 93 5.49 6.97 21.44
CA GLY A 93 5.61 7.87 22.58
C GLY A 93 6.80 7.55 23.48
N LYS A 94 6.63 7.86 24.76
CA LYS A 94 7.60 7.52 25.82
C LYS A 94 7.04 6.41 26.68
N LYS A 95 7.82 5.35 26.84
CA LYS A 95 7.44 4.26 27.72
C LYS A 95 7.22 4.77 29.15
N ASN A 96 6.05 4.44 29.68
CA ASN A 96 5.63 4.77 31.03
C ASN A 96 4.80 3.61 31.60
N SER A 97 4.31 3.73 32.84
CA SER A 97 3.51 2.69 33.50
C SER A 97 2.01 2.76 33.24
N GLU A 98 1.54 3.84 32.65
CA GLU A 98 0.11 4.15 32.48
C GLU A 98 -0.40 3.71 31.11
N GLU A 99 0.43 3.87 30.07
CA GLU A 99 0.06 3.69 28.67
C GLU A 99 0.85 2.54 28.01
N ASP A 100 0.20 1.82 27.09
CA ASP A 100 0.83 0.77 26.31
C ASP A 100 1.51 1.36 25.06
N ILE A 101 2.81 1.61 25.16
CA ILE A 101 3.61 2.22 24.10
C ILE A 101 4.30 1.13 23.27
N ASP A 102 3.87 0.98 22.02
CA ASP A 102 4.46 0.05 21.06
C ASP A 102 5.87 0.46 20.61
N ILE A 103 6.05 1.76 20.32
CA ILE A 103 7.30 2.35 19.85
C ILE A 103 7.76 3.40 20.84
N ASP A 104 8.69 2.96 21.68
CA ASP A 104 9.32 3.80 22.68
C ASP A 104 10.51 4.58 22.12
N LEU A 105 10.43 5.90 22.23
CA LEU A 105 11.46 6.85 21.83
C LEU A 105 12.08 7.60 23.02
N CYS A 106 11.88 7.14 24.26
CA CYS A 106 12.42 7.81 25.45
C CYS A 106 13.96 7.90 25.43
N ASP A 107 14.63 6.81 25.03
CA ASP A 107 16.10 6.68 25.04
C ASP A 107 16.79 7.21 23.78
N THR A 108 16.11 8.01 22.95
CA THR A 108 16.74 8.60 21.76
C THR A 108 17.43 9.92 22.09
N ALA A 109 18.33 10.38 21.21
CA ALA A 109 18.98 11.70 21.34
C ALA A 109 17.97 12.85 21.47
N PHE A 110 16.75 12.67 20.93
CA PHE A 110 15.68 13.64 20.96
C PHE A 110 14.49 13.19 21.83
N GLY A 111 14.69 12.25 22.76
CA GLY A 111 13.62 11.74 23.63
C GLY A 111 12.92 12.85 24.43
N GLY A 112 13.65 13.90 24.80
CA GLY A 112 13.08 15.10 25.45
C GLY A 112 12.00 15.82 24.63
N THR A 113 11.93 15.59 23.32
CA THR A 113 10.93 16.20 22.42
C THR A 113 9.68 15.33 22.21
N VAL A 114 9.67 14.12 22.74
CA VAL A 114 8.57 13.16 22.61
C VAL A 114 7.57 13.34 23.76
N SER A 115 6.27 13.19 23.47
CA SER A 115 5.20 13.20 24.49
C SER A 115 4.96 11.77 24.95
N ASP A 116 4.31 11.58 26.11
CA ASP A 116 4.03 10.23 26.64
C ASP A 116 3.24 9.39 25.64
N ILE A 117 2.16 9.95 25.10
CA ILE A 117 1.55 9.54 23.83
C ILE A 117 1.79 10.68 22.85
N HIS A 118 2.52 10.44 21.77
CA HIS A 118 2.86 11.49 20.79
C HIS A 118 2.07 11.35 19.49
N ALA A 119 2.03 10.14 18.95
CA ALA A 119 1.31 9.87 17.71
C ALA A 119 0.80 8.43 17.70
N VAL A 120 -0.24 8.19 16.90
CA VAL A 120 -0.77 6.84 16.67
C VAL A 120 -0.78 6.56 15.16
N LEU A 121 -0.33 5.37 14.80
CA LEU A 121 -0.55 4.81 13.48
C LEU A 121 -1.77 3.90 13.51
N ASN A 122 -2.66 4.04 12.52
CA ASN A 122 -3.82 3.19 12.35
C ASN A 122 -3.84 2.59 10.94
N TYR A 123 -4.10 1.27 10.87
CA TYR A 123 -4.24 0.54 9.62
C TYR A 123 -5.72 0.40 9.25
N VAL A 124 -6.12 1.07 8.17
CA VAL A 124 -7.51 1.14 7.71
C VAL A 124 -7.56 0.87 6.22
N GLU A 125 -8.39 -0.10 5.80
CA GLU A 125 -8.62 -0.45 4.39
C GLU A 125 -7.34 -0.70 3.56
N GLY A 126 -6.32 -1.29 4.18
CA GLY A 126 -5.07 -1.61 3.48
C GLY A 126 -4.02 -0.50 3.52
N LEU A 127 -4.29 0.60 4.23
CA LEU A 127 -3.46 1.81 4.26
C LEU A 127 -3.10 2.19 5.70
N TRP A 128 -1.90 2.72 5.89
CA TRP A 128 -1.48 3.29 7.17
C TRP A 128 -1.73 4.80 7.20
N TYR A 129 -2.30 5.25 8.31
CA TYR A 129 -2.53 6.66 8.62
C TYR A 129 -1.85 6.99 9.93
N ILE A 130 -1.25 8.18 10.01
CA ILE A 130 -0.70 8.72 11.24
C ILE A 130 -1.53 9.91 11.72
N GLU A 131 -1.76 9.97 13.02
CA GLU A 131 -2.44 11.05 13.72
C GLU A 131 -1.57 11.54 14.88
N ASP A 132 -1.52 12.86 15.07
CA ASP A 132 -0.83 13.49 16.20
C ASP A 132 -1.76 13.52 17.41
N MET A 133 -1.30 13.01 18.56
CA MET A 133 -2.10 12.93 19.78
C MET A 133 -1.94 14.19 20.65
N GLN A 134 -2.15 15.36 20.05
CA GLN A 134 -1.98 16.67 20.69
C GLN A 134 -0.60 16.83 21.33
N SER A 135 0.43 16.39 20.61
CA SER A 135 1.79 16.35 21.13
C SER A 135 2.36 17.76 21.32
N LYS A 136 3.28 17.92 22.27
CA LYS A 136 3.84 19.23 22.61
C LYS A 136 4.65 19.83 21.46
N ASN A 137 5.38 18.98 20.73
CA ASN A 137 6.28 19.40 19.65
C ASN A 137 5.75 19.10 18.25
N GLY A 138 4.59 18.45 18.15
CA GLY A 138 3.92 18.12 16.90
C GLY A 138 4.56 16.96 16.14
N THR A 139 3.75 16.40 15.25
CA THR A 139 4.15 15.40 14.26
C THR A 139 4.24 16.02 12.87
N GLN A 140 5.31 15.74 12.15
CA GLN A 140 5.47 16.18 10.75
C GLN A 140 5.73 14.99 9.83
N ILE A 141 5.37 15.13 8.56
CA ILE A 141 5.68 14.16 7.51
C ILE A 141 6.40 14.83 6.35
N LYS A 142 7.25 14.05 5.68
CA LYS A 142 7.88 14.39 4.41
C LYS A 142 7.74 13.19 3.48
N GLY A 143 7.03 13.39 2.37
CA GLY A 143 6.91 12.36 1.34
C GLY A 143 8.28 11.98 0.78
N PHE A 144 8.50 10.71 0.41
CA PHE A 144 9.81 10.27 -0.08
C PHE A 144 10.38 11.10 -1.24
N LEU A 145 9.50 11.53 -2.17
CA LEU A 145 9.85 12.30 -3.36
C LEU A 145 9.62 13.81 -3.19
N GLU A 146 9.14 14.24 -2.03
CA GLU A 146 8.79 15.63 -1.77
C GLU A 146 9.81 16.26 -0.84
N ASP A 147 10.18 17.51 -1.09
CA ASP A 147 11.09 18.24 -0.19
C ASP A 147 10.39 18.98 0.95
N LYS A 148 9.07 19.04 0.90
CA LYS A 148 8.27 19.80 1.85
C LYS A 148 7.90 18.96 3.07
N LEU A 149 8.03 19.58 4.25
CA LEU A 149 7.50 19.09 5.51
C LEU A 149 6.06 19.58 5.70
N TYR A 150 5.19 18.68 6.13
CA TYR A 150 3.80 18.98 6.48
C TYR A 150 3.56 18.64 7.94
N ASN A 151 2.92 19.53 8.68
CA ASN A 151 2.56 19.31 10.08
C ASN A 151 1.12 18.75 10.16
N ILE A 152 0.90 17.74 11.01
CA ILE A 152 -0.35 16.98 11.13
C ILE A 152 -1.27 17.51 12.24
N ARG A 153 -0.91 18.62 12.89
CA ARG A 153 -1.52 19.23 14.09
C ARG A 153 -3.03 19.03 14.37
N ASP A 154 -3.90 18.98 13.37
CA ASP A 154 -5.36 18.78 13.54
C ASP A 154 -5.95 17.78 12.53
N GLY A 155 -5.30 16.62 12.33
CA GLY A 155 -5.89 15.58 11.50
C GLY A 155 -5.06 14.30 11.38
N GLN A 156 -5.33 13.55 10.32
CA GLN A 156 -4.59 12.35 9.96
C GLN A 156 -3.94 12.52 8.59
N SER A 157 -2.78 11.88 8.39
CA SER A 157 -2.17 11.79 7.07
C SER A 157 -1.91 10.34 6.66
N ARG A 158 -2.16 10.04 5.39
CA ARG A 158 -1.84 8.75 4.80
C ARG A 158 -0.32 8.64 4.61
N LEU A 159 0.21 7.47 4.91
CA LEU A 159 1.61 7.13 4.68
C LEU A 159 1.79 6.20 3.48
N VAL A 160 2.89 6.40 2.78
CA VAL A 160 3.36 5.58 1.66
C VAL A 160 4.79 5.11 1.97
N LYS A 161 5.20 4.03 1.32
CA LYS A 161 6.54 3.45 1.47
C LYS A 161 7.62 4.49 1.26
N ASN A 162 8.59 4.49 2.17
CA ASN A 162 9.73 5.40 2.28
C ASN A 162 9.43 6.83 2.72
N ASP A 163 8.18 7.14 3.09
CA ASP A 163 7.87 8.44 3.72
C ASP A 163 8.61 8.58 5.05
N TYR A 164 8.96 9.83 5.36
CA TYR A 164 9.59 10.19 6.63
C TYR A 164 8.57 10.78 7.57
N ILE A 165 8.64 10.37 8.82
CA ILE A 165 7.80 10.83 9.92
C ILE A 165 8.72 11.47 10.97
N PHE A 166 8.35 12.64 11.45
CA PHE A 166 9.07 13.36 12.48
C PHE A 166 8.20 13.41 13.73
N ILE A 167 8.67 12.75 14.80
CA ILE A 167 8.03 12.67 16.11
C ILE A 167 8.83 13.58 17.05
N GLY A 168 8.35 14.81 17.24
CA GLY A 168 9.21 15.90 17.70
C GLY A 168 10.38 16.08 16.74
N LEU A 169 11.61 15.86 17.23
CA LEU A 169 12.82 15.91 16.40
C LEU A 169 13.33 14.53 15.95
N ASN A 170 12.66 13.44 16.34
CA ASN A 170 13.06 12.10 15.93
C ASN A 170 12.62 11.81 14.50
N LYS A 171 13.56 11.37 13.65
CA LYS A 171 13.29 11.00 12.26
C LYS A 171 13.05 9.49 12.13
N LEU A 172 11.83 9.13 11.78
CA LEU A 172 11.43 7.77 11.42
C LEU A 172 11.22 7.67 9.91
N GLN A 173 11.39 6.47 9.36
CA GLN A 173 11.02 6.12 7.99
C GLN A 173 10.12 4.90 8.02
N ILE A 174 8.99 4.96 7.28
CA ILE A 174 8.10 3.81 7.11
C ILE A 174 8.51 3.01 5.89
N ARG A 175 8.60 1.68 6.00
CA ARG A 175 9.11 0.79 4.95
C ARG A 175 8.21 -0.39 4.71
#